data_AF-A0A6P1D9I5-F1
#
_entry.id   AF-A0A6P1D9I5-F1
#
_cell.length_a   1.000
_cell.length_b   1.000
_cell.length_c   1.000
_cell.angle_alpha   90.00
_cell.angle_beta   90.00
_cell.angle_gamma   90.00
#
_symmetry.space_group_name_H-M   'P 1'
#
loop_
_entity.id
_entity.type
_entity.pdbx_description
1 polymer ?
#
loop_
_entity_poly.entity_id
_entity_poly.type
_entity_poly.pdbx_seq_one_letter_code
_entity_poly.pdbx_strand_id
1 'polypeptide(L)'
;MTITSAPTRPGIVALADPRARDADLTGAKAAALAKAAAMGLPVLDGFVLTTAWSDREHSPEVLWRKLSGGGTRALVVRSSSIAEDGTEQSMAGMFTSVLGVRGWPDFRDAVEQVLASADAPAPAAAGAGAAMAVLVQPFLAARWGGVVFTADPITGRTDRMMITAVRGGPDAVVSGAEDGWTAMLARSGRVRRVVAQNSPRLPATVRRKVVRMALRVERMFGAPQDVEWAVDERGTVRLLQARPITTLHGRVDGPILGPGPLAETFPDPLRPLEQDVWLAPMAEGLRVALELTGAAPARRIRESPIATAVLGIAVADLELLGVIRPRRRWIGLLDPRPGARKLGAAIRVGRLAAAMPALAHEICERVDTDLAEVPPLTELTRAQLLAVLDNSRTSLTALHGYEALAGMLAGPGESAPTAAAMALTALGTARAENVPADRVVAEFPVVLALTPPRIGPQSQCLPRERQFAGIGVGE
;
A
#
# COMPACT_ATOMS: atom_id res chain seq x y z
N MET A 1 -3.69 -36.36 -49.55
CA MET A 1 -3.25 -35.13 -48.87
C MET A 1 -4.45 -34.23 -48.70
N THR A 2 -5.09 -34.27 -47.54
CA THR A 2 -6.20 -33.40 -47.20
C THR A 2 -5.61 -32.04 -46.87
N ILE A 3 -5.79 -31.06 -47.76
CA ILE A 3 -5.39 -29.67 -47.51
C ILE A 3 -6.37 -29.13 -46.48
N THR A 4 -6.02 -29.26 -45.20
CA THR A 4 -6.71 -28.57 -44.11
C THR A 4 -6.42 -27.09 -44.28
N SER A 5 -7.29 -26.35 -44.97
CA SER A 5 -7.21 -24.89 -45.01
C SER A 5 -7.34 -24.39 -43.58
N ALA A 6 -6.31 -23.73 -43.04
CA ALA A 6 -6.43 -23.03 -41.78
C ALA A 6 -7.64 -22.07 -41.86
N PRO A 7 -8.51 -22.00 -40.84
CA PRO A 7 -9.65 -21.10 -40.87
C PRO A 7 -9.15 -19.67 -41.04
N THR A 8 -9.62 -18.99 -42.09
CA THR A 8 -9.29 -17.59 -42.36
C THR A 8 -9.75 -16.74 -41.17
N ARG A 9 -8.82 -16.03 -40.53
CA ARG A 9 -9.14 -15.09 -39.46
C ARG A 9 -9.89 -13.90 -40.09
N PRO A 10 -11.11 -13.58 -39.63
CA PRO A 10 -11.90 -12.51 -40.25
C PRO A 10 -11.29 -11.15 -39.93
N GLY A 11 -11.11 -10.29 -40.93
CA GLY A 11 -10.56 -8.95 -40.73
C GLY A 11 -11.46 -8.03 -39.89
N ILE A 12 -12.78 -8.15 -40.02
CA ILE A 12 -13.75 -7.35 -39.25
C ILE A 12 -14.81 -8.27 -38.63
N VAL A 13 -15.14 -8.04 -37.36
CA VAL A 13 -16.21 -8.78 -36.65
C VAL A 13 -17.17 -7.83 -35.95
N ALA A 14 -18.47 -8.13 -35.98
CA ALA A 14 -19.44 -7.43 -35.14
C ALA A 14 -19.24 -7.81 -33.67
N LEU A 15 -19.49 -6.90 -32.72
CA LEU A 15 -19.31 -7.20 -31.29
C LEU A 15 -20.26 -8.31 -30.79
N ALA A 16 -21.39 -8.51 -31.47
CA ALA A 16 -22.34 -9.58 -31.19
C ALA A 16 -21.90 -10.96 -31.74
N ASP A 17 -20.91 -10.99 -32.65
CA ASP A 17 -20.39 -12.24 -33.22
C ASP A 17 -19.69 -13.07 -32.14
N PRO A 18 -19.94 -14.39 -32.03
CA PRO A 18 -19.23 -15.25 -31.08
C PRO A 18 -17.70 -15.16 -31.17
N ARG A 19 -17.15 -14.91 -32.37
CA ARG A 19 -15.71 -14.75 -32.60
C ARG A 19 -15.14 -13.49 -31.95
N ALA A 20 -15.97 -12.47 -31.70
CA ALA A 20 -15.53 -11.26 -31.02
C ALA A 20 -15.20 -11.50 -29.53
N ARG A 21 -15.38 -12.72 -29.01
CA ARG A 21 -15.01 -13.11 -27.64
C ARG A 21 -13.58 -13.63 -27.54
N ASP A 22 -12.91 -13.82 -28.67
CA ASP A 22 -11.52 -14.22 -28.76
C ASP A 22 -10.60 -13.01 -28.56
N ALA A 23 -9.85 -13.02 -27.46
CA ALA A 23 -8.95 -11.93 -27.10
C ALA A 23 -7.73 -11.84 -28.05
N ASP A 24 -7.32 -12.95 -28.66
CA ASP A 24 -6.20 -12.94 -29.61
C ASP A 24 -6.60 -12.30 -30.95
N LEU A 25 -7.90 -12.33 -31.26
CA LEU A 25 -8.47 -11.75 -32.48
C LEU A 25 -8.90 -10.30 -32.29
N THR A 26 -9.55 -9.97 -31.17
CA THR A 26 -10.20 -8.66 -30.95
C THR A 26 -9.56 -7.82 -29.86
N GLY A 27 -8.50 -8.32 -29.21
CA GLY A 27 -7.93 -7.72 -28.01
C GLY A 27 -8.80 -7.93 -26.77
N ALA A 28 -8.21 -7.70 -25.60
CA ALA A 28 -8.82 -8.04 -24.31
C ALA A 28 -10.10 -7.22 -24.03
N LYS A 29 -10.08 -5.91 -24.31
CA LYS A 29 -11.19 -4.99 -24.06
C LYS A 29 -12.44 -5.36 -24.87
N ALA A 30 -12.28 -5.53 -26.18
CA ALA A 30 -13.40 -5.89 -27.04
C ALA A 30 -13.93 -7.31 -26.71
N ALA A 31 -13.05 -8.26 -26.43
CA ALA A 31 -13.43 -9.60 -26.01
C ALA A 31 -14.23 -9.60 -24.70
N ALA A 32 -13.82 -8.81 -23.70
CA ALA A 32 -14.54 -8.65 -22.45
C ALA A 32 -15.95 -8.07 -22.67
N LEU A 33 -16.08 -7.06 -23.55
CA LEU A 33 -17.37 -6.45 -23.89
C LEU A 33 -18.27 -7.41 -24.70
N ALA A 34 -17.72 -8.19 -25.63
CA ALA A 34 -18.46 -9.18 -26.39
C ALA A 34 -19.00 -10.32 -25.47
N LYS A 35 -18.17 -10.77 -24.52
CA LYS A 35 -18.59 -11.73 -23.48
C LYS A 35 -19.71 -11.15 -22.61
N ALA A 36 -19.56 -9.89 -22.20
CA ALA A 36 -20.58 -9.19 -21.42
C ALA A 36 -21.91 -9.05 -22.19
N ALA A 37 -21.86 -8.66 -23.45
CA ALA A 37 -23.03 -8.52 -24.32
C ALA A 37 -23.77 -9.85 -24.48
N ALA A 38 -23.03 -10.95 -24.70
CA ALA A 38 -23.59 -12.31 -24.81
C ALA A 38 -24.35 -12.76 -23.54
N MET A 39 -23.98 -12.23 -22.38
CA MET A 39 -24.63 -12.51 -21.09
C MET A 39 -25.75 -11.50 -20.73
N GLY A 40 -26.17 -10.68 -21.71
CA GLY A 40 -27.25 -9.70 -21.55
C GLY A 40 -26.89 -8.54 -20.64
N LEU A 41 -25.60 -8.15 -20.57
CA LEU A 41 -25.20 -6.88 -19.97
C LEU A 41 -25.41 -5.74 -20.98
N PRO A 42 -25.67 -4.51 -20.50
CA PRO A 42 -26.05 -3.38 -21.36
C PRO A 42 -24.82 -2.75 -22.04
N VAL A 43 -24.16 -3.51 -22.90
CA VAL A 43 -23.03 -3.04 -23.71
C VAL A 43 -23.55 -2.24 -24.91
N LEU A 44 -22.75 -1.31 -25.43
CA LEU A 44 -23.05 -0.62 -26.68
C LEU A 44 -22.74 -1.54 -27.87
N ASP A 45 -23.60 -1.53 -28.88
CA ASP A 45 -23.31 -2.20 -30.15
C ASP A 45 -22.02 -1.67 -30.76
N GLY A 46 -21.42 -2.43 -31.68
CA GLY A 46 -20.18 -2.03 -32.32
C GLY A 46 -19.61 -3.11 -33.22
N PHE A 47 -18.44 -2.83 -33.76
CA PHE A 47 -17.63 -3.78 -34.50
C PHE A 47 -16.16 -3.60 -34.15
N VAL A 48 -15.35 -4.60 -34.45
CA VAL A 48 -13.92 -4.62 -34.18
C VAL A 48 -13.18 -4.83 -35.50
N LEU A 49 -12.23 -3.94 -35.78
CA LEU A 49 -11.15 -4.21 -36.74
C LEU A 49 -10.16 -5.11 -36.01
N THR A 50 -10.11 -6.37 -36.42
CA THR A 50 -9.35 -7.40 -35.70
C THR A 50 -7.84 -7.22 -35.88
N THR A 51 -7.06 -8.00 -35.12
CA THR A 51 -5.60 -8.09 -35.29
C THR A 51 -5.17 -8.61 -36.68
N ALA A 52 -6.09 -9.21 -37.45
CA ALA A 52 -5.86 -9.67 -38.82
C ALA A 52 -6.39 -8.67 -39.87
N TRP A 53 -6.87 -7.49 -39.47
CA TRP A 53 -7.44 -6.51 -40.38
C TRP A 53 -6.36 -5.80 -41.22
N SER A 54 -6.68 -5.53 -42.49
CA SER A 54 -5.94 -4.61 -43.33
C SER A 54 -6.90 -3.77 -44.18
N ASP A 55 -6.62 -2.47 -44.30
CA ASP A 55 -7.45 -1.53 -45.10
C ASP A 55 -7.53 -1.93 -46.58
N ARG A 56 -6.51 -2.64 -47.08
CA ARG A 56 -6.43 -3.13 -48.46
C ARG A 56 -7.41 -4.26 -48.77
N GLU A 57 -7.68 -5.13 -47.80
CA GLU A 57 -8.49 -6.32 -48.00
C GLU A 57 -9.94 -6.14 -47.55
N HIS A 58 -10.19 -5.32 -46.52
CA HIS A 58 -11.50 -5.21 -45.90
C HIS A 58 -11.83 -3.76 -45.50
N SER A 59 -12.57 -3.03 -46.34
CA SER A 59 -13.04 -1.69 -45.98
C SER A 59 -14.14 -1.72 -44.91
N PRO A 60 -14.01 -0.95 -43.80
CA PRO A 60 -15.05 -0.85 -42.79
C PRO A 60 -16.19 0.12 -43.12
N GLU A 61 -16.20 0.75 -44.31
CA GLU A 61 -17.12 1.86 -44.64
C GLU A 61 -18.60 1.49 -44.51
N VAL A 62 -18.98 0.28 -44.93
CA VAL A 62 -20.38 -0.17 -44.84
C VAL A 62 -20.82 -0.29 -43.38
N LEU A 63 -19.96 -0.83 -42.51
CA LEU A 63 -20.24 -0.97 -41.08
C LEU A 63 -20.21 0.39 -40.37
N TRP A 64 -19.26 1.26 -40.72
CA TRP A 64 -19.22 2.64 -40.27
C TRP A 64 -20.51 3.38 -40.63
N ARG A 65 -20.96 3.30 -41.89
CA ARG A 65 -22.17 3.99 -42.38
C ARG A 65 -23.42 3.47 -41.67
N LYS A 66 -23.50 2.15 -41.44
CA LYS A 66 -24.61 1.53 -40.69
C LYS A 66 -24.61 1.95 -39.23
N LEU A 67 -23.47 1.94 -38.55
CA LEU A 67 -23.37 2.24 -37.12
C LEU A 67 -23.55 3.74 -36.81
N SER A 68 -23.00 4.60 -37.68
CA SER A 68 -23.09 6.06 -37.57
C SER A 68 -24.35 6.66 -38.19
N GLY A 69 -25.13 5.89 -38.97
CA GLY A 69 -26.21 6.44 -39.79
C GLY A 69 -25.70 7.46 -40.81
N GLY A 70 -24.58 7.16 -41.48
CA GLY A 70 -23.92 8.05 -42.43
C GLY A 70 -23.30 9.30 -41.82
N GLY A 71 -22.79 9.21 -40.58
CA GLY A 71 -22.15 10.33 -39.87
C GLY A 71 -23.10 11.18 -39.00
N THR A 72 -24.41 10.88 -39.01
CA THR A 72 -25.39 11.57 -38.15
C THR A 72 -25.12 11.33 -36.66
N ARG A 73 -24.70 10.10 -36.30
CA ARG A 73 -24.24 9.74 -34.97
C ARG A 73 -22.71 9.68 -34.94
N ALA A 74 -22.11 10.36 -33.96
CA ALA A 74 -20.69 10.25 -33.70
C ALA A 74 -20.31 8.84 -33.20
N LEU A 75 -19.11 8.41 -33.50
CA LEU A 75 -18.53 7.15 -33.03
C LEU A 75 -17.38 7.41 -32.04
N VAL A 76 -17.00 6.34 -31.36
CA VAL A 76 -15.82 6.25 -30.51
C VAL A 76 -14.96 5.13 -31.07
N VAL A 77 -13.67 5.43 -31.26
CA VAL A 77 -12.67 4.51 -31.78
C VAL A 77 -11.66 4.24 -30.66
N ARG A 78 -11.58 2.99 -30.20
CA ARG A 78 -10.79 2.60 -29.02
C ARG A 78 -9.80 1.52 -29.40
N SER A 79 -8.61 1.64 -28.85
CA SER A 79 -7.63 0.56 -28.77
C SER A 79 -8.15 -0.63 -27.97
N SER A 80 -7.79 -1.83 -28.43
CA SER A 80 -8.01 -3.10 -27.77
C SER A 80 -6.81 -3.99 -28.04
N SER A 81 -5.80 -3.98 -27.16
CA SER A 81 -4.59 -4.80 -27.31
C SER A 81 -4.78 -6.20 -26.72
N ILE A 82 -4.02 -7.18 -27.21
CA ILE A 82 -3.98 -8.54 -26.65
C ILE A 82 -3.40 -8.52 -25.21
N ALA A 83 -2.45 -7.63 -24.92
CA ALA A 83 -1.71 -7.58 -23.65
C ALA A 83 -2.26 -6.56 -22.64
N GLU A 84 -3.35 -5.85 -22.94
CA GLU A 84 -3.85 -4.71 -22.16
C GLU A 84 -4.35 -5.08 -20.76
N ASP A 85 -4.83 -6.32 -20.56
CA ASP A 85 -5.50 -6.78 -19.32
C ASP A 85 -4.85 -8.04 -18.69
N GLY A 86 -3.53 -8.19 -18.83
CA GLY A 86 -2.79 -9.30 -18.21
C GLY A 86 -2.87 -9.31 -16.68
N THR A 87 -2.89 -10.50 -16.07
CA THR A 87 -2.90 -10.69 -14.60
C THR A 87 -1.70 -10.09 -13.89
N GLU A 88 -0.61 -9.80 -14.61
CA GLU A 88 0.64 -9.29 -14.05
C GLU A 88 0.99 -7.85 -14.49
N GLN A 89 0.26 -7.25 -15.45
CA GLN A 89 0.59 -5.93 -15.99
C GLN A 89 -0.68 -5.17 -16.37
N SER A 90 -0.90 -4.02 -15.72
CA SER A 90 -1.98 -3.08 -16.08
C SER A 90 -1.40 -1.92 -16.89
N MET A 91 -1.61 -1.94 -18.21
CA MET A 91 -1.19 -0.87 -19.14
C MET A 91 -2.19 0.30 -19.13
N ALA A 92 -2.67 0.68 -17.94
CA ALA A 92 -3.70 1.69 -17.79
C ALA A 92 -3.18 3.06 -18.25
N GLY A 93 -3.93 3.72 -19.15
CA GLY A 93 -3.61 5.06 -19.65
C GLY A 93 -2.61 5.11 -20.81
N MET A 94 -2.15 3.98 -21.33
CA MET A 94 -1.15 3.94 -22.41
C MET A 94 -1.74 3.94 -23.82
N PHE A 95 -3.03 3.61 -23.98
CA PHE A 95 -3.64 3.46 -25.30
C PHE A 95 -4.67 4.56 -25.62
N THR A 96 -4.65 5.03 -26.87
CA THR A 96 -5.49 6.14 -27.34
C THR A 96 -6.93 5.71 -27.54
N SER A 97 -7.88 6.57 -27.17
CA SER A 97 -9.29 6.50 -27.56
C SER A 97 -9.70 7.83 -28.18
N VAL A 98 -10.24 7.81 -29.40
CA VAL A 98 -10.71 9.01 -30.10
C VAL A 98 -12.22 9.09 -29.98
N LEU A 99 -12.71 10.17 -29.36
CA LEU A 99 -14.11 10.38 -29.06
C LEU A 99 -14.76 11.31 -30.09
N GLY A 100 -16.07 11.16 -30.29
CA GLY A 100 -16.85 12.15 -31.06
C GLY A 100 -16.61 12.14 -32.57
N VAL A 101 -16.05 11.06 -33.12
CA VAL A 101 -15.64 10.93 -34.52
C VAL A 101 -16.85 10.98 -35.45
N ARG A 102 -16.84 11.88 -36.43
CA ARG A 102 -17.93 12.10 -37.40
C ARG A 102 -17.38 12.14 -38.82
N GLY A 103 -18.16 11.68 -39.78
CA GLY A 103 -17.69 11.63 -41.16
C GLY A 103 -16.70 10.47 -41.40
N TRP A 104 -16.48 10.19 -42.68
CA TRP A 104 -15.64 9.08 -43.11
C TRP A 104 -14.13 9.39 -43.04
N PRO A 105 -13.65 10.59 -43.45
CA PRO A 105 -12.24 10.95 -43.31
C PRO A 105 -11.75 10.89 -41.86
N ASP A 106 -12.43 11.60 -40.94
CA ASP A 106 -12.06 11.63 -39.52
C ASP A 106 -12.09 10.23 -38.88
N PHE A 107 -12.94 9.32 -39.38
CA PHE A 107 -12.95 7.93 -38.94
C PHE A 107 -11.68 7.18 -39.34
N ARG A 108 -11.18 7.37 -40.56
CA ARG A 108 -9.92 6.75 -41.00
C ARG A 108 -8.75 7.31 -40.19
N ASP A 109 -8.72 8.63 -39.99
CA ASP A 109 -7.68 9.29 -39.18
C ASP A 109 -7.69 8.78 -37.73
N ALA A 110 -8.88 8.62 -37.14
CA ALA A 110 -9.02 8.08 -35.79
C ALA A 110 -8.56 6.62 -35.69
N VAL A 111 -8.83 5.78 -36.69
CA VAL A 111 -8.34 4.40 -36.75
C VAL A 111 -6.82 4.36 -36.85
N GLU A 112 -6.23 5.19 -37.72
CA GLU A 112 -4.78 5.30 -37.87
C GLU A 112 -4.11 5.79 -36.58
N GLN A 113 -4.67 6.80 -35.92
CA GLN A 113 -4.18 7.30 -34.64
C GLN A 113 -4.20 6.22 -33.54
N VAL A 114 -5.26 5.40 -33.49
CA VAL A 114 -5.35 4.29 -32.53
C VAL A 114 -4.34 3.21 -32.83
N LEU A 115 -4.14 2.84 -34.10
CA LEU A 115 -3.14 1.85 -34.49
C LEU A 115 -1.72 2.33 -34.20
N ALA A 116 -1.39 3.59 -34.53
CA ALA A 116 -0.10 4.20 -34.25
C ALA A 116 0.22 4.28 -32.75
N SER A 117 -0.81 4.33 -31.88
CA SER A 117 -0.60 4.31 -30.43
C SER A 117 -0.02 2.99 -29.89
N ALA A 118 -0.04 1.91 -30.68
CA ALA A 118 0.60 0.65 -30.33
C ALA A 118 2.14 0.68 -30.48
N ASP A 119 2.67 1.58 -31.32
CA ASP A 119 4.10 1.69 -31.63
C ASP A 119 4.84 2.78 -30.82
N ALA A 120 4.12 3.50 -29.95
CA ALA A 120 4.72 4.51 -29.09
C ALA A 120 5.68 3.86 -28.04
N PRO A 121 6.85 4.46 -27.76
CA PRO A 121 7.85 3.86 -26.87
C PRO A 121 7.30 3.72 -25.45
N ALA A 122 7.00 2.48 -25.07
CA ALA A 122 6.63 2.11 -23.72
C ALA A 122 7.89 2.02 -22.82
N PRO A 123 7.80 2.30 -21.50
CA PRO A 123 8.89 2.01 -20.58
C PRO A 123 9.26 0.52 -20.64
N ALA A 124 10.55 0.21 -20.47
CA ALA A 124 11.22 -1.07 -20.77
C ALA A 124 10.62 -2.37 -20.16
N ALA A 125 9.52 -2.29 -19.41
CA ALA A 125 8.76 -3.40 -18.84
C ALA A 125 7.53 -3.81 -19.68
N ALA A 126 7.18 -3.06 -20.73
CA ALA A 126 6.07 -3.35 -21.62
C ALA A 126 6.58 -3.95 -22.93
N GLY A 127 6.15 -5.17 -23.25
CA GLY A 127 6.56 -5.88 -24.46
C GLY A 127 6.30 -5.05 -25.73
N ALA A 128 7.36 -4.74 -26.47
CA ALA A 128 7.26 -4.14 -27.79
C ALA A 128 6.58 -5.11 -28.77
N GLY A 129 5.60 -4.63 -29.54
CA GLY A 129 5.00 -5.36 -30.67
C GLY A 129 3.72 -6.15 -30.40
N ALA A 130 2.91 -5.80 -29.39
CA ALA A 130 1.60 -6.43 -29.20
C ALA A 130 0.63 -6.05 -30.34
N ALA A 131 0.06 -7.05 -31.03
CA ALA A 131 -0.94 -6.81 -32.07
C ALA A 131 -2.16 -6.06 -31.50
N MET A 132 -2.59 -5.01 -32.20
CA MET A 132 -3.65 -4.10 -31.78
C MET A 132 -4.91 -4.34 -32.61
N ALA A 133 -6.05 -4.48 -31.93
CA ALA A 133 -7.36 -4.41 -32.56
C ALA A 133 -8.00 -3.03 -32.27
N VAL A 134 -8.96 -2.63 -33.12
CA VAL A 134 -9.67 -1.36 -32.98
C VAL A 134 -11.16 -1.62 -32.76
N LEU A 135 -11.64 -1.28 -31.56
CA LEU A 135 -13.04 -1.34 -31.19
C LEU A 135 -13.74 -0.05 -31.60
N VAL A 136 -14.81 -0.18 -32.39
CA VAL A 136 -15.64 0.95 -32.83
C VAL A 136 -17.04 0.82 -32.24
N GLN A 137 -17.48 1.84 -31.50
CA GLN A 137 -18.79 1.90 -30.86
C GLN A 137 -19.45 3.26 -31.10
N PRO A 138 -20.78 3.38 -30.97
CA PRO A 138 -21.46 4.67 -30.94
C PRO A 138 -20.94 5.54 -29.79
N PHE A 139 -20.73 6.83 -30.06
CA PHE A 139 -20.47 7.80 -29.00
C PHE A 139 -21.72 7.97 -28.12
N LEU A 140 -21.52 7.91 -26.81
CA LEU A 140 -22.58 8.01 -25.83
C LEU A 140 -22.55 9.40 -25.17
N ALA A 141 -23.51 10.25 -25.53
CA ALA A 141 -23.78 11.47 -24.78
C ALA A 141 -24.34 11.10 -23.40
N ALA A 142 -23.47 11.09 -22.39
CA ALA A 142 -23.80 10.62 -21.06
C ALA A 142 -24.29 11.76 -20.15
N ARG A 143 -25.35 11.51 -19.38
CA ARG A 143 -25.79 12.41 -18.29
C ARG A 143 -24.94 12.24 -17.03
N TRP A 144 -24.47 11.01 -16.84
CA TRP A 144 -23.60 10.59 -15.75
C TRP A 144 -22.62 9.56 -16.28
N GLY A 145 -21.39 9.63 -15.80
CA GLY A 145 -20.35 8.66 -16.10
C GLY A 145 -19.46 8.46 -14.90
N GLY A 146 -18.67 7.39 -14.94
CA GLY A 146 -17.62 7.18 -13.96
C GLY A 146 -17.21 5.73 -13.86
N VAL A 147 -16.64 5.41 -12.70
CA VAL A 147 -15.99 4.14 -12.44
C VAL A 147 -16.58 3.53 -11.17
N VAL A 148 -16.73 2.21 -11.14
CA VAL A 148 -17.09 1.46 -9.93
C VAL A 148 -16.18 0.25 -9.76
N PHE A 149 -15.51 0.22 -8.62
CA PHE A 149 -14.77 -0.95 -8.15
C PHE A 149 -15.70 -1.83 -7.31
N THR A 150 -15.80 -3.12 -7.63
CA THR A 150 -16.66 -4.06 -6.87
C THR A 150 -16.03 -4.53 -5.56
N ALA A 151 -14.82 -4.07 -5.26
CA ALA A 151 -14.14 -4.18 -3.97
C ALA A 151 -13.56 -2.81 -3.56
N ASP A 152 -13.11 -2.68 -2.32
CA ASP A 152 -12.32 -1.54 -1.85
C ASP A 152 -10.90 -1.62 -2.41
N PRO A 153 -10.50 -0.75 -3.37
CA PRO A 153 -9.19 -0.83 -4.01
C PRO A 153 -8.04 -0.48 -3.06
N ILE A 154 -8.33 0.15 -1.90
CA ILE A 154 -7.31 0.53 -0.91
C ILE A 154 -7.09 -0.59 0.10
N THR A 155 -8.18 -1.22 0.58
CA THR A 155 -8.10 -2.20 1.68
C THR A 155 -8.23 -3.65 1.25
N GLY A 156 -8.49 -3.93 -0.03
CA GLY A 156 -8.73 -5.28 -0.53
C GLY A 156 -10.12 -5.86 -0.16
N ARG A 157 -10.95 -5.11 0.55
CA ARG A 157 -12.21 -5.62 1.11
C ARG A 157 -13.30 -5.78 0.05
N THR A 158 -13.79 -7.01 -0.10
CA THR A 158 -14.85 -7.35 -1.06
C THR A 158 -16.28 -7.16 -0.53
N ASP A 159 -16.45 -6.87 0.77
CA ASP A 159 -17.77 -6.62 1.40
C ASP A 159 -18.36 -5.23 1.07
N ARG A 160 -17.64 -4.42 0.31
CA ARG A 160 -17.97 -3.03 -0.03
C ARG A 160 -17.45 -2.70 -1.42
N MET A 161 -17.97 -1.61 -1.99
CA MET A 161 -17.66 -1.16 -3.35
C MET A 161 -17.30 0.32 -3.31
N MET A 162 -16.43 0.78 -4.20
CA MET A 162 -16.11 2.19 -4.35
C MET A 162 -16.68 2.69 -5.68
N ILE A 163 -17.40 3.81 -5.67
CA ILE A 163 -17.92 4.45 -6.88
C ILE A 163 -17.40 5.87 -6.96
N THR A 164 -17.00 6.28 -8.16
CA THR A 164 -16.74 7.67 -8.54
C THR A 164 -17.71 8.03 -9.67
N ALA A 165 -18.34 9.21 -9.58
CA ALA A 165 -19.32 9.66 -10.56
C ALA A 165 -19.18 11.14 -10.86
N VAL A 166 -19.27 11.49 -12.15
CA VAL A 166 -19.28 12.87 -12.66
C VAL A 166 -20.51 13.12 -13.53
N ARG A 167 -20.84 14.39 -13.74
CA ARG A 167 -21.76 14.79 -14.80
C ARG A 167 -21.06 14.61 -16.15
N GLY A 168 -21.77 14.14 -17.17
CA GLY A 168 -21.15 13.89 -18.48
C GLY A 168 -20.61 12.47 -18.62
N GLY A 169 -19.58 12.30 -19.46
CA GLY A 169 -18.92 11.03 -19.76
C GLY A 169 -17.94 10.57 -18.67
N PRO A 170 -17.53 9.29 -18.67
CA PRO A 170 -16.54 8.77 -17.73
C PRO A 170 -15.12 9.28 -17.99
N ASP A 171 -14.85 9.86 -19.16
CA ASP A 171 -13.52 10.24 -19.62
C ASP A 171 -12.83 11.23 -18.69
N ALA A 172 -13.59 12.14 -18.06
CA ALA A 172 -13.07 13.11 -17.10
C ALA A 172 -12.55 12.44 -15.81
N VAL A 173 -13.14 11.32 -15.39
CA VAL A 173 -12.68 10.54 -14.22
C VAL A 173 -11.51 9.65 -14.59
N VAL A 174 -11.58 8.99 -15.75
CA VAL A 174 -10.55 8.04 -16.21
C VAL A 174 -9.24 8.74 -16.54
N SER A 175 -9.30 9.97 -17.07
CA SER A 175 -8.12 10.81 -17.34
C SER A 175 -7.55 11.50 -16.10
N GLY A 176 -8.23 11.42 -14.94
CA GLY A 176 -7.86 12.16 -13.73
C GLY A 176 -8.10 13.67 -13.80
N ALA A 177 -8.83 14.15 -14.80
CA ALA A 177 -9.17 15.58 -14.96
C ALA A 177 -10.20 16.06 -13.93
N GLU A 178 -11.06 15.18 -13.42
CA GLU A 178 -12.04 15.47 -12.37
C GLU A 178 -12.09 14.38 -11.28
N ASP A 179 -12.02 14.80 -10.02
CA ASP A 179 -12.10 13.90 -8.85
C ASP A 179 -13.51 13.34 -8.58
N GLY A 180 -14.55 13.93 -9.19
CA GLY A 180 -15.93 13.50 -9.12
C GLY A 180 -16.54 13.40 -7.71
N TRP A 181 -17.74 12.80 -7.65
CA TRP A 181 -18.39 12.40 -6.41
C TRP A 181 -17.98 10.96 -6.09
N THR A 182 -17.18 10.80 -5.04
CA THR A 182 -16.60 9.51 -4.68
C THR A 182 -17.18 9.00 -3.36
N ALA A 183 -17.66 7.75 -3.34
CA ALA A 183 -18.30 7.17 -2.17
C ALA A 183 -18.01 5.67 -2.01
N MET A 184 -17.90 5.26 -0.74
CA MET A 184 -17.87 3.87 -0.34
C MET A 184 -19.30 3.37 -0.13
N LEU A 185 -19.65 2.29 -0.81
CA LEU A 185 -20.97 1.68 -0.82
C LEU A 185 -20.97 0.31 -0.14
N ALA A 186 -22.08 -0.05 0.49
CA ALA A 186 -22.41 -1.44 0.71
C ALA A 186 -22.78 -2.09 -0.64
N ARG A 187 -22.67 -3.43 -0.74
CA ARG A 187 -23.06 -4.17 -1.96
C ARG A 187 -24.54 -4.00 -2.34
N SER A 188 -25.40 -3.51 -1.44
CA SER A 188 -26.79 -3.12 -1.75
C SER A 188 -26.91 -1.77 -2.47
N GLY A 189 -25.82 -1.03 -2.64
CA GLY A 189 -25.80 0.35 -3.17
C GLY A 189 -26.13 1.44 -2.14
N ARG A 190 -26.23 1.08 -0.85
CA ARG A 190 -26.33 2.05 0.25
C ARG A 190 -24.99 2.74 0.46
N VAL A 191 -24.99 4.07 0.53
CA VAL A 191 -23.79 4.85 0.85
C VAL A 191 -23.41 4.60 2.31
N ARG A 192 -22.17 4.15 2.55
CA ARG A 192 -21.59 4.00 3.89
C ARG A 192 -20.82 5.24 4.30
N ARG A 193 -20.02 5.78 3.38
CA ARG A 193 -19.17 6.96 3.59
C ARG A 193 -18.99 7.69 2.27
N VAL A 194 -19.07 9.01 2.30
CA VAL A 194 -18.65 9.84 1.16
C VAL A 194 -17.16 10.16 1.36
N VAL A 195 -16.37 9.95 0.31
CA VAL A 195 -14.91 10.16 0.32
C VAL A 195 -14.58 11.54 -0.25
N ALA A 196 -15.24 11.92 -1.36
CA ALA A 196 -15.08 13.23 -2.00
C ALA A 196 -16.42 13.74 -2.55
N GLN A 197 -16.58 15.07 -2.63
CA GLN A 197 -17.80 15.75 -3.10
C GLN A 197 -17.52 16.79 -4.19
N ASN A 198 -16.56 16.52 -5.08
CA ASN A 198 -16.14 17.46 -6.13
C ASN A 198 -17.10 17.47 -7.33
N SER A 199 -18.16 16.64 -7.30
CA SER A 199 -19.28 16.67 -8.24
C SER A 199 -20.62 16.42 -7.52
N PRO A 200 -21.76 16.73 -8.17
CA PRO A 200 -23.06 16.44 -7.60
C PRO A 200 -23.23 14.95 -7.27
N ARG A 201 -23.92 14.68 -6.15
CA ARG A 201 -24.15 13.32 -5.69
C ARG A 201 -24.95 12.49 -6.70
N LEU A 202 -24.46 11.28 -7.02
CA LEU A 202 -25.16 10.36 -7.91
C LEU A 202 -26.54 9.97 -7.34
N PRO A 203 -27.65 10.17 -8.09
CA PRO A 203 -29.00 9.83 -7.64
C PRO A 203 -29.12 8.36 -7.22
N ALA A 204 -29.91 8.10 -6.18
CA ALA A 204 -30.03 6.75 -5.61
C ALA A 204 -30.58 5.71 -6.60
N THR A 205 -31.49 6.12 -7.48
CA THR A 205 -32.08 5.27 -8.53
C THR A 205 -31.02 4.84 -9.54
N VAL A 206 -30.19 5.77 -10.01
CA VAL A 206 -29.08 5.51 -10.93
C VAL A 206 -28.01 4.64 -10.26
N ARG A 207 -27.59 5.02 -9.05
CA ARG A 207 -26.57 4.27 -8.28
C ARG A 207 -26.95 2.80 -8.09
N ARG A 208 -28.22 2.50 -7.79
CA ARG A 208 -28.69 1.11 -7.66
C ARG A 208 -28.61 0.33 -8.97
N LYS A 209 -28.88 0.97 -10.12
CA LYS A 209 -28.75 0.34 -11.44
C LYS A 209 -27.27 0.04 -11.75
N VAL A 210 -26.37 0.99 -11.50
CA VAL A 210 -24.91 0.82 -11.69
C VAL A 210 -24.39 -0.31 -10.81
N VAL A 211 -24.71 -0.32 -9.51
CA VAL A 211 -24.30 -1.39 -8.58
C VAL A 211 -24.81 -2.75 -9.04
N ARG A 212 -26.07 -2.86 -9.48
CA ARG A 212 -26.61 -4.12 -9.99
C ARG A 212 -25.88 -4.61 -11.24
N MET A 213 -25.52 -3.70 -12.15
CA MET A 213 -24.72 -4.02 -13.33
C MET A 213 -23.33 -4.51 -12.93
N ALA A 214 -22.62 -3.77 -12.09
CA ALA A 214 -21.26 -4.11 -11.65
C ALA A 214 -21.20 -5.48 -10.94
N LEU A 215 -22.18 -5.79 -10.09
CA LEU A 215 -22.28 -7.10 -9.43
C LEU A 215 -22.65 -8.25 -10.40
N ARG A 216 -23.28 -7.96 -11.54
CA ARG A 216 -23.45 -8.96 -12.61
C ARG A 216 -22.15 -9.18 -13.36
N VAL A 217 -21.40 -8.11 -13.63
CA VAL A 217 -20.07 -8.15 -14.26
C VAL A 217 -19.09 -8.96 -13.41
N GLU A 218 -18.99 -8.68 -12.11
CA GLU A 218 -18.16 -9.43 -11.17
C GLU A 218 -18.52 -10.92 -11.09
N ARG A 219 -19.81 -11.26 -11.03
CA ARG A 219 -20.24 -12.67 -11.04
C ARG A 219 -19.88 -13.39 -12.35
N MET A 220 -19.93 -12.68 -13.47
CA MET A 220 -19.59 -13.22 -14.78
C MET A 220 -18.09 -13.51 -14.91
N PHE A 221 -17.24 -12.60 -14.42
CA PHE A 221 -15.79 -12.75 -14.50
C PHE A 221 -15.17 -13.51 -13.31
N GLY A 222 -15.94 -13.79 -12.25
CA GLY A 222 -15.51 -14.60 -11.11
C GLY A 222 -14.52 -13.93 -10.15
N ALA A 223 -14.19 -12.65 -10.38
CA ALA A 223 -13.24 -11.88 -9.59
C ALA A 223 -13.72 -10.43 -9.46
N PRO A 224 -13.30 -9.66 -8.43
CA PRO A 224 -13.60 -8.25 -8.32
C PRO A 224 -13.22 -7.46 -9.58
N GLN A 225 -14.06 -6.52 -9.97
CA GLN A 225 -13.96 -5.80 -11.24
C GLN A 225 -13.86 -4.30 -11.01
N ASP A 226 -13.04 -3.66 -11.82
CA ASP A 226 -13.08 -2.25 -12.12
C ASP A 226 -13.95 -2.06 -13.37
N VAL A 227 -15.02 -1.29 -13.23
CA VAL A 227 -16.07 -1.14 -14.23
C VAL A 227 -16.27 0.32 -14.60
N GLU A 228 -16.04 0.64 -15.87
CA GLU A 228 -16.44 1.92 -16.45
C GLU A 228 -17.89 1.86 -16.89
N TRP A 229 -18.65 2.88 -16.50
CA TRP A 229 -20.08 2.95 -16.77
C TRP A 229 -20.50 4.36 -17.16
N ALA A 230 -21.60 4.42 -17.89
CA ALA A 230 -22.25 5.67 -18.24
C ALA A 230 -23.76 5.52 -18.26
N VAL A 231 -24.46 6.65 -18.19
CA VAL A 231 -25.92 6.72 -18.23
C VAL A 231 -26.30 7.56 -19.42
N ASP A 232 -26.98 6.95 -20.39
CA ASP A 232 -27.47 7.67 -21.56
C ASP A 232 -28.56 8.70 -21.20
N GLU A 233 -28.92 9.55 -22.15
CA GLU A 233 -29.97 10.57 -21.97
C GLU A 233 -31.31 9.99 -21.49
N ARG A 234 -31.60 8.74 -21.88
CA ARG A 234 -32.81 7.99 -21.53
C ARG A 234 -32.74 7.37 -20.12
N GLY A 235 -31.62 7.48 -19.42
CA GLY A 235 -31.44 6.93 -18.08
C GLY A 235 -31.09 5.44 -18.03
N THR A 236 -30.60 4.89 -19.15
CA THR A 236 -30.10 3.51 -19.27
C THR A 236 -28.63 3.48 -18.88
N VAL A 237 -28.27 2.57 -17.97
CA VAL A 237 -26.86 2.33 -17.63
C VAL A 237 -26.23 1.49 -18.73
N ARG A 238 -25.08 1.91 -19.22
CA ARG A 238 -24.25 1.22 -20.20
C ARG A 238 -22.94 0.77 -19.57
N LEU A 239 -22.51 -0.44 -19.89
CA LEU A 239 -21.18 -0.95 -19.59
C LEU A 239 -20.22 -0.50 -20.69
N LEU A 240 -19.17 0.24 -20.31
CA LEU A 240 -18.19 0.76 -21.25
C LEU A 240 -16.87 -0.01 -21.19
N GLN A 241 -16.51 -0.53 -20.02
CA GLN A 241 -15.35 -1.40 -19.82
C GLN A 241 -15.50 -2.22 -18.54
N ALA A 242 -14.90 -3.40 -18.51
CA ALA A 242 -14.76 -4.22 -17.30
C ALA A 242 -13.38 -4.87 -17.30
N ARG A 243 -12.64 -4.71 -16.21
CA ARG A 243 -11.31 -5.32 -16.03
C ARG A 243 -11.16 -5.87 -14.60
N PRO A 244 -10.39 -6.95 -14.38
CA PRO A 244 -10.11 -7.46 -13.04
C PRO A 244 -9.31 -6.43 -12.22
N ILE A 245 -9.61 -6.33 -10.92
CA ILE A 245 -8.78 -5.52 -10.00
C ILE A 245 -7.55 -6.35 -9.61
N THR A 246 -6.40 -6.05 -10.21
CA THR A 246 -5.12 -6.75 -9.99
C THR A 246 -4.41 -6.30 -8.69
N THR A 247 -4.74 -5.13 -8.18
CA THR A 247 -4.12 -4.52 -6.99
C THR A 247 -4.76 -4.92 -5.67
N LEU A 248 -5.74 -5.84 -5.67
CA LEU A 248 -6.32 -6.34 -4.43
C LEU A 248 -5.31 -7.23 -3.72
N HIS A 249 -4.41 -6.61 -2.96
CA HIS A 249 -3.74 -7.28 -1.87
C HIS A 249 -4.85 -7.73 -0.91
N GLY A 250 -4.88 -9.02 -0.59
CA GLY A 250 -5.89 -9.59 0.30
C GLY A 250 -6.00 -8.78 1.59
N ARG A 251 -7.08 -8.98 2.35
CA ARG A 251 -7.28 -8.28 3.63
C ARG A 251 -5.97 -8.33 4.44
N VAL A 252 -5.35 -7.17 4.61
CA VAL A 252 -4.14 -7.03 5.41
C VAL A 252 -4.57 -7.21 6.87
N ASP A 253 -4.45 -8.44 7.36
CA ASP A 253 -4.57 -8.77 8.76
C ASP A 253 -3.14 -8.80 9.34
N GLY A 254 -2.88 -8.03 10.38
CA GLY A 254 -1.55 -7.89 10.96
C GLY A 254 -1.49 -6.80 12.03
N PRO A 255 -0.37 -6.70 12.76
CA PRO A 255 -0.17 -5.67 13.75
C PRO A 255 -0.14 -4.28 13.11
N ILE A 256 -0.55 -3.26 13.87
CA ILE A 256 -0.40 -1.87 13.45
C ILE A 256 1.03 -1.46 13.79
N LEU A 257 1.88 -1.40 12.77
CA LEU A 257 3.25 -0.94 12.89
C LEU A 257 3.32 0.58 12.74
N GLY A 258 4.09 1.22 13.61
CA GLY A 258 4.42 2.63 13.48
C GLY A 258 5.62 3.01 14.34
N PRO A 259 6.17 4.21 14.17
CA PRO A 259 7.43 4.60 14.81
C PRO A 259 7.31 4.65 16.34
N GLY A 260 6.18 5.12 16.88
CA GLY A 260 5.88 4.99 18.31
C GLY A 260 7.02 5.48 19.22
N PRO A 261 7.27 4.80 20.35
CA PRO A 261 8.38 5.13 21.26
C PRO A 261 9.76 4.98 20.62
N LEU A 262 9.90 4.15 19.57
CA LEU A 262 11.18 3.96 18.90
C LEU A 262 11.66 5.22 18.18
N ALA A 263 10.77 6.17 17.88
CA ALA A 263 11.13 7.45 17.28
C ALA A 263 12.05 8.29 18.18
N GLU A 264 11.97 8.12 19.50
CA GLU A 264 12.83 8.83 20.46
C GLU A 264 14.27 8.29 20.41
N THR A 265 14.43 6.98 20.20
CA THR A 265 15.74 6.33 20.08
C THR A 265 16.31 6.40 18.66
N PHE A 266 15.46 6.24 17.65
CA PHE A 266 15.82 6.18 16.23
C PHE A 266 14.98 7.18 15.41
N PRO A 267 15.28 8.48 15.49
CA PRO A 267 14.52 9.51 14.79
C PRO A 267 14.74 9.49 13.26
N ASP A 268 15.82 8.89 12.79
CA ASP A 268 16.24 8.87 11.39
C ASP A 268 16.24 7.46 10.79
N PRO A 269 16.17 7.33 9.45
CA PRO A 269 16.27 6.04 8.78
C PRO A 269 17.59 5.32 9.09
N LEU A 270 17.49 4.07 9.54
CA LEU A 270 18.59 3.19 9.88
C LEU A 270 19.13 2.46 8.64
N ARG A 271 20.45 2.41 8.53
CA ARG A 271 21.18 1.58 7.55
C ARG A 271 21.08 0.09 7.92
N PRO A 272 21.31 -0.83 6.97
CA PRO A 272 21.22 -2.27 7.25
C PRO A 272 22.02 -2.73 8.46
N LEU A 273 23.26 -2.26 8.61
CA LEU A 273 24.09 -2.60 9.77
C LEU A 273 23.57 -1.99 11.08
N GLU A 274 22.98 -0.79 11.03
CA GLU A 274 22.38 -0.16 12.22
C GLU A 274 21.11 -0.90 12.65
N GLN A 275 20.32 -1.39 11.71
CA GLN A 275 19.17 -2.24 12.01
C GLN A 275 19.60 -3.54 12.69
N ASP A 276 20.68 -4.15 12.20
CA ASP A 276 21.20 -5.42 12.71
C ASP A 276 21.87 -5.29 14.09
N VAL A 277 22.57 -4.18 14.32
CA VAL A 277 23.28 -3.92 15.59
C VAL A 277 22.36 -3.37 16.67
N TRP A 278 21.38 -2.52 16.34
CA TRP A 278 20.57 -1.82 17.35
C TRP A 278 19.12 -2.32 17.40
N LEU A 279 18.46 -2.37 16.24
CA LEU A 279 17.02 -2.64 16.19
C LEU A 279 16.68 -4.12 16.45
N ALA A 280 17.48 -5.05 15.91
CA ALA A 280 17.26 -6.48 16.11
C ALA A 280 17.43 -6.90 17.59
N PRO A 281 18.50 -6.51 18.31
CA PRO A 281 18.60 -6.73 19.75
C PRO A 281 17.47 -6.08 20.55
N MET A 282 17.01 -4.88 20.15
CA MET A 282 15.87 -4.23 20.80
C MET A 282 14.58 -5.04 20.65
N ALA A 283 14.28 -5.53 19.43
CA ALA A 283 13.11 -6.36 19.17
C ALA A 283 13.12 -7.61 20.06
N GLU A 284 14.27 -8.24 20.20
CA GLU A 284 14.46 -9.43 21.02
C GLU A 284 14.36 -9.12 22.53
N GLY A 285 14.97 -8.04 23.01
CA GLY A 285 14.86 -7.60 24.40
C GLY A 285 13.40 -7.30 24.78
N LEU A 286 12.67 -6.59 23.92
CA LEU A 286 11.23 -6.35 24.09
C LEU A 286 10.43 -7.65 24.10
N ARG A 287 10.77 -8.62 23.24
CA ARG A 287 10.15 -9.95 23.23
C ARG A 287 10.27 -10.63 24.58
N VAL A 288 11.48 -10.68 25.12
CA VAL A 288 11.76 -11.29 26.42
C VAL A 288 10.99 -10.58 27.53
N ALA A 289 11.00 -9.24 27.56
CA ALA A 289 10.27 -8.46 28.55
C ALA A 289 8.75 -8.72 28.52
N LEU A 290 8.15 -8.76 27.32
CA LEU A 290 6.72 -9.03 27.13
C LEU A 290 6.34 -10.45 27.56
N GLU A 291 7.21 -11.43 27.31
CA GLU A 291 7.00 -12.82 27.73
C GLU A 291 7.09 -12.99 29.25
N LEU A 292 8.09 -12.37 29.88
CA LEU A 292 8.31 -12.43 31.33
C LEU A 292 7.18 -11.78 32.12
N THR A 293 6.70 -10.63 31.65
CA THR A 293 5.60 -9.87 32.30
C THR A 293 4.21 -10.43 31.99
N GLY A 294 4.10 -11.30 30.98
CA GLY A 294 2.80 -11.81 30.52
C GLY A 294 1.89 -10.72 29.93
N ALA A 295 2.49 -9.64 29.41
CA ALA A 295 1.77 -8.49 28.86
C ALA A 295 0.83 -8.87 27.70
N ALA A 296 1.22 -9.86 26.91
CA ALA A 296 0.45 -10.37 25.77
C ALA A 296 0.47 -11.91 25.68
N PRO A 297 -0.43 -12.54 24.91
CA PRO A 297 -0.37 -13.98 24.66
C PRO A 297 0.92 -14.37 23.93
N ALA A 298 1.58 -15.46 24.34
CA ALA A 298 2.83 -15.93 23.73
C ALA A 298 2.72 -16.15 22.20
N ARG A 299 1.56 -16.59 21.71
CA ARG A 299 1.30 -16.69 20.27
C ARG A 299 1.40 -15.34 19.57
N ARG A 300 0.81 -14.29 20.15
CA ARG A 300 0.83 -12.93 19.58
C ARG A 300 2.23 -12.35 19.58
N ILE A 301 3.00 -12.60 20.64
CA ILE A 301 4.40 -12.18 20.73
C ILE A 301 5.22 -12.84 19.61
N ARG A 302 5.06 -14.17 19.40
CA ARG A 302 5.77 -14.90 18.32
C ARG A 302 5.35 -14.50 16.90
N GLU A 303 4.09 -14.13 16.70
CA GLU A 303 3.57 -13.74 15.38
C GLU A 303 3.87 -12.27 15.03
N SER A 304 4.25 -11.45 16.01
CA SER A 304 4.59 -10.04 15.82
C SER A 304 6.09 -9.90 15.60
N PRO A 305 6.54 -9.02 14.68
CA PRO A 305 7.95 -8.64 14.62
C PRO A 305 8.37 -7.84 15.86
N ILE A 306 7.41 -7.31 16.64
CA ILE A 306 7.60 -6.46 17.83
C ILE A 306 8.20 -5.10 17.48
N ALA A 307 9.39 -5.11 16.89
CA ALA A 307 10.08 -3.98 16.29
C ALA A 307 10.78 -4.42 14.98
N THR A 308 10.71 -3.61 13.93
CA THR A 308 11.33 -3.86 12.62
C THR A 308 11.56 -2.55 11.89
N ALA A 309 12.32 -2.56 10.79
CA ALA A 309 12.43 -1.42 9.91
C ALA A 309 11.47 -1.52 8.72
N VAL A 310 10.82 -0.42 8.35
CA VAL A 310 10.08 -0.27 7.08
C VAL A 310 10.71 0.90 6.34
N LEU A 311 11.32 0.62 5.18
CA LEU A 311 12.08 1.61 4.41
C LEU A 311 13.16 2.33 5.25
N GLY A 312 13.80 1.59 6.16
CA GLY A 312 14.80 2.12 7.09
C GLY A 312 14.23 2.79 8.34
N ILE A 313 12.93 3.11 8.38
CA ILE A 313 12.31 3.74 9.56
C ILE A 313 12.01 2.64 10.59
N ALA A 314 12.51 2.81 11.81
CA ALA A 314 12.20 1.92 12.92
C ALA A 314 10.71 2.02 13.28
N VAL A 315 10.02 0.89 13.31
CA VAL A 315 8.60 0.78 13.64
C VAL A 315 8.38 -0.38 14.61
N ALA A 316 7.38 -0.25 15.47
CA ALA A 316 6.98 -1.28 16.42
C ALA A 316 5.49 -1.59 16.37
N ASP A 317 5.12 -2.77 16.88
CA ASP A 317 3.72 -3.16 17.07
C ASP A 317 3.10 -2.33 18.19
N LEU A 318 2.43 -1.24 17.78
CA LEU A 318 1.91 -0.24 18.70
C LEU A 318 0.76 -0.78 19.58
N GLU A 319 0.07 -1.83 19.14
CA GLU A 319 -0.94 -2.49 19.98
C GLU A 319 -0.29 -3.38 21.04
N LEU A 320 0.79 -4.08 20.68
CA LEU A 320 1.53 -4.94 21.61
C LEU A 320 2.26 -4.12 22.68
N LEU A 321 2.81 -2.96 22.30
CA LEU A 321 3.42 -1.98 23.22
C LEU A 321 2.39 -1.16 24.01
N GLY A 322 1.08 -1.35 23.76
CA GLY A 322 0.01 -0.66 24.49
C GLY A 322 -0.16 0.83 24.16
N VAL A 323 0.53 1.33 23.14
CA VAL A 323 0.42 2.72 22.63
C VAL A 323 -0.98 2.98 22.05
N ILE A 324 -1.55 1.99 21.37
CA ILE A 324 -2.92 2.02 20.88
C ILE A 324 -3.74 0.89 21.50
N ARG A 325 -4.98 1.23 21.87
CA ARG A 325 -5.91 0.27 22.45
C ARG A 325 -6.61 -0.52 21.34
N PRO A 326 -6.77 -1.85 21.48
CA PRO A 326 -7.43 -2.67 20.48
C PRO A 326 -8.90 -2.28 20.32
N ARG A 327 -9.38 -2.29 19.06
CA ARG A 327 -10.73 -1.83 18.67
C ARG A 327 -11.91 -2.65 19.26
N ARG A 328 -11.69 -3.85 19.82
CA ARG A 328 -12.75 -4.76 20.31
C ARG A 328 -12.79 -4.85 21.85
N ARG A 329 -13.27 -3.79 22.49
CA ARG A 329 -13.39 -3.67 23.96
C ARG A 329 -14.35 -4.68 24.62
N TRP A 330 -15.46 -5.01 23.97
CA TRP A 330 -16.58 -5.70 24.64
C TRP A 330 -16.40 -7.22 24.80
N ILE A 331 -15.63 -7.86 23.91
CA ILE A 331 -15.39 -9.32 23.97
C ILE A 331 -14.25 -9.65 24.95
N GLY A 332 -13.30 -8.71 25.15
CA GLY A 332 -12.15 -8.92 26.04
C GLY A 332 -12.45 -8.75 27.54
N LEU A 333 -13.55 -8.10 27.91
CA LEU A 333 -13.97 -7.93 29.31
C LEU A 333 -14.45 -9.24 29.96
N LEU A 334 -14.84 -10.22 29.14
CA LEU A 334 -15.28 -11.55 29.56
C LEU A 334 -14.18 -12.61 29.39
N ASP A 335 -13.00 -12.26 28.88
CA ASP A 335 -11.88 -13.19 28.75
C ASP A 335 -11.07 -13.21 30.06
N PRO A 336 -11.06 -14.31 30.83
CA PRO A 336 -10.27 -14.39 32.06
C PRO A 336 -8.77 -14.58 31.80
N ARG A 337 -8.37 -14.89 30.56
CA ARG A 337 -6.99 -15.23 30.20
C ARG A 337 -5.98 -14.10 30.47
N PRO A 338 -6.27 -12.80 30.22
CA PRO A 338 -5.35 -11.71 30.59
C PRO A 338 -5.11 -11.61 32.10
N GLY A 339 -6.16 -11.79 32.92
CA GLY A 339 -6.04 -11.79 34.38
C GLY A 339 -5.25 -12.99 34.90
N ALA A 340 -5.55 -14.20 34.40
CA ALA A 340 -4.82 -15.41 34.77
C ALA A 340 -3.34 -15.38 34.33
N ARG A 341 -3.04 -14.83 33.14
CA ARG A 341 -1.65 -14.65 32.67
C ARG A 341 -0.87 -13.70 33.57
N LYS A 342 -1.45 -12.54 33.88
CA LYS A 342 -0.83 -11.56 34.77
C LYS A 342 -0.65 -12.13 36.19
N LEU A 343 -1.61 -12.92 36.68
CA LEU A 343 -1.50 -13.59 37.98
C LEU A 343 -0.39 -14.66 37.99
N GLY A 344 -0.25 -15.45 36.92
CA GLY A 344 0.84 -16.43 36.78
C GLY A 344 2.22 -15.78 36.56
N ALA A 345 2.26 -14.54 36.04
CA ALA A 345 3.47 -13.75 35.97
C ALA A 345 3.76 -12.97 37.26
N ALA A 346 2.76 -12.70 38.11
CA ALA A 346 2.88 -11.79 39.26
C ALA A 346 3.98 -12.19 40.25
N ILE A 347 4.15 -13.49 40.55
CA ILE A 347 5.23 -13.96 41.43
C ILE A 347 6.61 -13.74 40.79
N ARG A 348 6.74 -14.03 39.48
CA ARG A 348 7.99 -13.81 38.74
C ARG A 348 8.32 -12.33 38.63
N VAL A 349 7.31 -11.51 38.30
CA VAL A 349 7.40 -10.06 38.21
C VAL A 349 7.76 -9.43 39.56
N GLY A 350 7.15 -9.87 40.66
CA GLY A 350 7.47 -9.36 42.00
C GLY A 350 8.92 -9.66 42.40
N ARG A 351 9.41 -10.87 42.13
CA ARG A 351 10.82 -11.23 42.36
C ARG A 351 11.77 -10.45 41.45
N LEU A 352 11.39 -10.31 40.18
CA LEU A 352 12.18 -9.60 39.18
C LEU A 352 12.30 -8.12 39.55
N ALA A 353 11.19 -7.45 39.87
CA ALA A 353 11.16 -6.05 40.28
C ALA A 353 12.10 -5.78 41.47
N ALA A 354 12.10 -6.66 42.47
CA ALA A 354 13.00 -6.57 43.62
C ALA A 354 14.49 -6.77 43.25
N ALA A 355 14.78 -7.56 42.22
CA ALA A 355 16.14 -7.85 41.76
C ALA A 355 16.65 -6.84 40.71
N MET A 356 15.79 -6.02 40.11
CA MET A 356 16.16 -5.10 39.02
C MET A 356 17.39 -4.23 39.36
N PRO A 357 17.49 -3.55 40.52
CA PRO A 357 18.65 -2.70 40.79
C PRO A 357 19.97 -3.47 40.82
N ALA A 358 19.97 -4.69 41.37
CA ALA A 358 21.16 -5.55 41.42
C ALA A 358 21.51 -6.06 40.01
N LEU A 359 20.52 -6.45 39.21
CA LEU A 359 20.72 -6.87 37.82
C LEU A 359 21.28 -5.74 36.95
N ALA A 360 20.84 -4.49 37.17
CA ALA A 360 21.40 -3.34 36.46
C ALA A 360 22.90 -3.20 36.74
N HIS A 361 23.29 -3.30 38.02
CA HIS A 361 24.69 -3.22 38.41
C HIS A 361 25.52 -4.35 37.79
N GLU A 362 25.03 -5.59 37.86
CA GLU A 362 25.70 -6.76 37.27
C GLU A 362 25.83 -6.66 35.74
N ILE A 363 24.81 -6.15 35.04
CA ILE A 363 24.87 -5.89 33.60
C ILE A 363 25.96 -4.85 33.30
N CYS A 364 26.01 -3.73 34.03
CA CYS A 364 27.03 -2.71 33.84
C CYS A 364 28.44 -3.24 34.10
N GLU A 365 28.67 -3.90 35.25
CA GLU A 365 29.98 -4.46 35.60
C GLU A 365 30.46 -5.47 34.55
N ARG A 366 29.55 -6.32 34.06
CA ARG A 366 29.87 -7.29 33.01
C ARG A 366 30.22 -6.63 31.69
N VAL A 367 29.44 -5.63 31.27
CA VAL A 367 29.74 -4.86 30.04
C VAL A 367 31.08 -4.15 30.15
N ASP A 368 31.37 -3.52 31.29
CA ASP A 368 32.65 -2.84 31.51
C ASP A 368 33.83 -3.83 31.49
N THR A 369 33.66 -5.01 32.08
CA THR A 369 34.66 -6.09 32.04
C THR A 369 34.88 -6.57 30.60
N ASP A 370 33.80 -6.89 29.90
CA ASP A 370 33.85 -7.36 28.51
C ASP A 370 34.51 -6.32 27.60
N LEU A 371 34.20 -5.03 27.78
CA LEU A 371 34.81 -3.94 27.01
C LEU A 371 36.28 -3.71 27.34
N ALA A 372 36.69 -3.88 28.60
CA ALA A 372 38.09 -3.76 29.00
C ALA A 372 38.98 -4.85 28.38
N GLU A 373 38.41 -6.00 28.04
CA GLU A 373 39.09 -7.11 27.37
C GLU A 373 39.19 -6.93 25.84
N VAL A 374 38.45 -5.97 25.24
CA VAL A 374 38.51 -5.72 23.80
C VAL A 374 39.80 -4.95 23.46
N PRO A 375 40.74 -5.55 22.71
CA PRO A 375 41.96 -4.84 22.29
C PRO A 375 41.62 -3.79 21.23
N PRO A 376 42.57 -2.89 20.88
CA PRO A 376 42.34 -1.88 19.84
C PRO A 376 41.76 -2.48 18.56
N LEU A 377 40.68 -1.90 18.05
CA LEU A 377 39.94 -2.47 16.90
C LEU A 377 40.82 -2.67 15.66
N THR A 378 41.91 -1.90 15.54
CA THR A 378 42.92 -2.01 14.47
C THR A 378 43.75 -3.28 14.54
N GLU A 379 43.82 -3.93 15.70
CA GLU A 379 44.58 -5.16 15.95
C GLU A 379 43.72 -6.42 15.82
N LEU A 380 42.40 -6.26 15.70
CA LEU A 380 41.46 -7.37 15.61
C LEU A 380 41.39 -7.96 14.20
N THR A 381 41.42 -9.29 14.13
CA THR A 381 41.06 -10.01 12.91
C THR A 381 39.57 -9.87 12.61
N ARG A 382 39.16 -10.11 11.36
CA ARG A 382 37.73 -10.09 10.99
C ARG A 382 36.88 -11.05 11.83
N ALA A 383 37.40 -12.22 12.18
CA ALA A 383 36.70 -13.18 13.01
C ALA A 383 36.48 -12.65 14.43
N GLN A 384 37.49 -12.00 15.01
CA GLN A 384 37.36 -11.38 16.32
C GLN A 384 36.44 -10.16 16.30
N LEU A 385 36.46 -9.34 15.24
CA LEU A 385 35.51 -8.24 15.07
C LEU A 385 34.06 -8.76 15.02
N LEU A 386 33.81 -9.85 14.30
CA LEU A 386 32.49 -10.49 14.28
C LEU A 386 32.09 -11.02 15.66
N ALA A 387 33.02 -11.60 16.41
CA ALA A 387 32.76 -12.04 17.78
C ALA A 387 32.42 -10.87 18.72
N VAL A 388 33.12 -9.74 18.62
CA VAL A 388 32.79 -8.52 19.39
C VAL A 388 31.41 -8.00 19.02
N LEU A 389 31.05 -8.00 17.73
CA LEU A 389 29.72 -7.60 17.27
C LEU A 389 28.62 -8.53 17.80
N ASP A 390 28.86 -9.84 17.82
CA ASP A 390 27.90 -10.83 18.34
C ASP A 390 27.70 -10.70 19.86
N ASN A 391 28.80 -10.52 20.60
CA ASN A 391 28.76 -10.23 22.04
C ASN A 391 28.00 -8.92 22.30
N SER A 392 28.24 -7.88 21.51
CA SER A 392 27.55 -6.59 21.61
C SER A 392 26.04 -6.76 21.44
N ARG A 393 25.57 -7.60 20.51
CA ARG A 393 24.13 -7.88 20.33
C ARG A 393 23.53 -8.54 21.56
N THR A 394 24.26 -9.46 22.19
CA THR A 394 23.82 -10.13 23.42
C THR A 394 23.64 -9.11 24.55
N SER A 395 24.63 -8.25 24.75
CA SER A 395 24.58 -7.18 25.75
C SER A 395 23.46 -6.17 25.48
N LEU A 396 23.28 -5.75 24.22
CA LEU A 396 22.19 -4.85 23.81
C LEU A 396 20.82 -5.48 23.99
N THR A 397 20.67 -6.79 23.73
CA THR A 397 19.43 -7.52 23.97
C THR A 397 19.07 -7.51 25.46
N ALA A 398 20.06 -7.80 26.32
CA ALA A 398 19.88 -7.76 27.77
C ALA A 398 19.53 -6.35 28.26
N LEU A 399 20.22 -5.32 27.76
CA LEU A 399 19.97 -3.92 28.10
C LEU A 399 18.55 -3.49 27.70
N HIS A 400 18.14 -3.70 26.47
CA HIS A 400 16.80 -3.33 26.02
C HIS A 400 15.70 -4.12 26.73
N GLY A 401 15.94 -5.39 27.04
CA GLY A 401 15.05 -6.18 27.89
C GLY A 401 14.92 -5.59 29.30
N TYR A 402 16.04 -5.21 29.90
CA TYR A 402 16.09 -4.55 31.20
C TYR A 402 15.34 -3.21 31.19
N GLU A 403 15.61 -2.34 30.22
CA GLU A 403 14.93 -1.04 30.07
C GLU A 403 13.41 -1.20 29.92
N ALA A 404 12.99 -2.13 29.06
CA ALA A 404 11.59 -2.44 28.86
C ALA A 404 10.93 -2.96 30.14
N LEU A 405 11.59 -3.85 30.87
CA LEU A 405 11.12 -4.36 32.16
C LEU A 405 11.05 -3.23 33.20
N ALA A 406 12.06 -2.38 33.29
CA ALA A 406 12.06 -1.25 34.20
C ALA A 406 10.87 -0.33 33.93
N GLY A 407 10.62 0.01 32.66
CA GLY A 407 9.45 0.81 32.27
C GLY A 407 8.10 0.13 32.52
N MET A 408 8.01 -1.20 32.39
CA MET A 408 6.78 -1.96 32.65
C MET A 408 6.51 -2.19 34.13
N LEU A 409 7.54 -2.23 34.97
CA LEU A 409 7.48 -2.62 36.37
C LEU A 409 7.59 -1.44 37.35
N ALA A 410 8.13 -0.30 36.91
CA ALA A 410 8.19 0.91 37.72
C ALA A 410 6.78 1.37 38.13
N GLY A 411 6.61 1.69 39.42
CA GLY A 411 5.34 2.16 39.95
C GLY A 411 5.00 3.58 39.47
N PRO A 412 3.71 3.94 39.33
CA PRO A 412 3.31 5.32 39.07
C PRO A 412 3.66 6.19 40.29
N GLY A 413 4.83 6.84 40.26
CA GLY A 413 5.29 7.75 41.32
C GLY A 413 6.78 7.69 41.64
N GLU A 414 7.54 6.71 41.15
CA GLU A 414 9.00 6.65 41.31
C GLU A 414 9.68 7.49 40.22
N SER A 415 9.80 8.80 40.45
CA SER A 415 10.56 9.68 39.56
C SER A 415 12.06 9.57 39.85
N ALA A 416 12.69 8.52 39.35
CA ALA A 416 14.15 8.51 39.18
C ALA A 416 14.53 9.46 38.04
N PRO A 417 15.68 10.18 38.12
CA PRO A 417 16.14 11.00 37.01
C PRO A 417 16.34 10.13 35.77
N THR A 418 15.80 10.55 34.63
CA THR A 418 15.96 9.81 33.38
C THR A 418 17.42 9.83 32.93
N ALA A 419 17.86 8.84 32.15
CA ALA A 419 19.20 8.85 31.56
C ALA A 419 19.47 10.15 30.78
N ALA A 420 18.46 10.68 30.06
CA ALA A 420 18.54 11.97 29.40
C ALA A 420 18.72 13.15 30.38
N ALA A 421 18.02 13.14 31.52
CA ALA A 421 18.20 14.17 32.55
C ALA A 421 19.61 14.11 33.16
N MET A 422 20.09 12.90 33.51
CA MET A 422 21.46 12.69 34.01
C MET A 422 22.50 13.16 32.99
N ALA A 423 22.30 12.83 31.72
CA ALA A 423 23.18 13.22 30.62
C ALA A 423 23.19 14.73 30.38
N LEU A 424 22.03 15.41 30.49
CA LEU A 424 21.93 16.87 30.43
C LEU A 424 22.64 17.53 31.61
N THR A 425 22.51 16.99 32.82
CA THR A 425 23.25 17.47 34.00
C THR A 425 24.76 17.32 33.80
N ALA A 426 25.23 16.15 33.35
CA ALA A 426 26.64 15.90 33.08
C ALA A 426 27.20 16.83 31.99
N LEU A 427 26.43 17.06 30.91
CA LEU A 427 26.80 18.01 29.86
C LEU A 427 26.86 19.45 30.39
N GLY A 428 25.96 19.82 31.31
CA GLY A 428 25.99 21.10 32.01
C GLY A 428 27.25 21.28 32.84
N THR A 429 27.64 20.28 33.63
CA THR A 429 28.88 20.27 34.42
C THR A 429 30.11 20.41 33.52
N ALA A 430 30.22 19.58 32.47
CA ALA A 430 31.34 19.63 31.53
C ALA A 430 31.51 21.02 30.89
N ARG A 431 30.40 21.71 30.61
CA ARG A 431 30.42 23.09 30.09
C ARG A 431 30.85 24.12 31.13
N ALA A 432 30.34 24.02 32.36
CA ALA A 432 30.73 24.91 33.44
C ALA A 432 32.24 24.83 33.74
N GLU A 433 32.82 23.64 33.58
CA GLU A 433 34.25 23.37 33.74
C GLU A 433 35.08 23.67 32.47
N ASN A 434 34.45 24.14 31.39
CA ASN A 434 35.09 24.38 30.08
C ASN A 434 35.82 23.17 29.50
N VAL A 435 35.30 21.96 29.70
CA VAL A 435 35.84 20.74 29.10
C VAL A 435 35.74 20.84 27.57
N PRO A 436 36.84 20.66 26.82
CA PRO A 436 36.83 20.65 25.36
C PRO A 436 35.83 19.63 24.80
N ALA A 437 35.10 19.99 23.73
CA ALA A 437 34.01 19.17 23.18
C ALA A 437 34.43 17.75 22.76
N ASP A 438 35.68 17.60 22.31
CA ASP A 438 36.32 16.33 21.94
C ASP A 438 36.67 15.45 23.16
N ARG A 439 36.71 16.02 24.37
CA ARG A 439 36.96 15.32 25.63
C ARG A 439 35.70 15.06 26.46
N VAL A 440 34.60 15.77 26.21
CA VAL A 440 33.34 15.61 26.98
C VAL A 440 32.87 14.16 27.03
N VAL A 441 32.90 13.44 25.92
CA VAL A 441 32.46 12.03 25.90
C VAL A 441 33.40 11.12 26.70
N ALA A 442 34.70 11.39 26.68
CA ALA A 442 35.68 10.60 27.41
C ALA A 442 35.58 10.81 28.94
N GLU A 443 35.26 12.03 29.37
CA GLU A 443 35.12 12.39 30.79
C GLU A 443 33.71 12.13 31.33
N PHE A 444 32.69 12.30 30.49
CA PHE A 444 31.27 12.16 30.83
C PHE A 444 30.55 11.27 29.80
N PRO A 445 30.83 9.96 29.76
CA PRO A 445 30.28 9.05 28.75
C PRO A 445 28.75 8.97 28.75
N VAL A 446 28.10 9.23 29.90
CA VAL A 446 26.64 9.31 30.04
C VAL A 446 25.99 10.30 29.06
N VAL A 447 26.74 11.32 28.60
CA VAL A 447 26.27 12.29 27.62
C VAL A 447 25.87 11.64 26.28
N LEU A 448 26.40 10.46 25.97
CA LEU A 448 25.99 9.69 24.79
C LEU A 448 24.51 9.29 24.78
N ALA A 449 23.84 9.26 25.94
CA ALA A 449 22.40 9.06 26.02
C ALA A 449 21.58 10.17 25.33
N LEU A 450 22.19 11.32 25.01
CA LEU A 450 21.56 12.42 24.26
C LEU A 450 21.71 12.28 22.74
N THR A 451 22.47 11.29 22.28
CA THR A 451 22.77 11.09 20.86
C THR A 451 22.17 9.78 20.37
N PRO A 452 21.41 9.79 19.27
CA PRO A 452 20.93 8.54 18.69
C PRO A 452 22.14 7.71 18.20
N PRO A 453 22.12 6.39 18.40
CA PRO A 453 23.22 5.53 17.95
C PRO A 453 23.32 5.56 16.42
N ARG A 454 24.54 5.77 15.89
CA ARG A 454 24.81 5.84 14.45
C ARG A 454 26.17 5.24 14.09
N ILE A 455 26.27 4.62 12.92
CA ILE A 455 27.51 4.10 12.36
C ILE A 455 27.97 5.01 11.22
N GLY A 456 29.02 5.80 11.47
CA GLY A 456 29.59 6.70 10.48
C GLY A 456 30.67 7.63 11.05
N PRO A 457 31.31 8.46 10.20
CA PRO A 457 32.28 9.44 10.68
C PRO A 457 31.61 10.38 11.69
N GLN A 458 32.30 10.61 12.82
CA GLN A 458 31.83 11.32 14.01
C GLN A 458 30.87 12.48 13.67
N SER A 459 29.60 12.31 14.01
CA SER A 459 28.63 13.41 14.03
C SER A 459 28.36 13.79 15.49
N GLN A 460 29.41 14.11 16.23
CA GLN A 460 29.29 14.62 17.60
C GLN A 460 28.95 16.11 17.57
N CYS A 461 27.69 16.45 17.33
CA CYS A 461 27.17 17.73 17.79
C CYS A 461 26.29 17.46 19.01
N LEU A 462 26.92 17.43 20.18
CA LEU A 462 26.20 17.50 21.46
C LEU A 462 25.29 18.75 21.44
N PRO A 463 24.07 18.70 22.01
CA PRO A 463 23.08 19.76 21.86
C PRO A 463 23.63 21.14 22.27
N ARG A 464 23.80 22.09 21.34
CA ARG A 464 24.27 23.46 21.66
C ARG A 464 23.22 24.20 22.51
N GLU A 465 23.65 25.12 23.38
CA GLU A 465 22.83 25.82 24.40
C GLU A 465 21.47 26.40 23.96
N ARG A 466 21.20 26.57 22.68
CA ARG A 466 19.95 27.17 22.20
C ARG A 466 18.87 26.13 21.88
N GLN A 467 18.38 25.38 22.88
CA GLN A 467 17.11 24.64 22.70
C GLN A 467 16.32 24.28 23.97
N PHE A 468 16.66 24.81 25.14
CA PHE A 468 15.84 24.62 26.34
C PHE A 468 15.27 25.95 26.85
N ALA A 469 14.23 26.44 26.17
CA ALA A 469 13.29 27.37 26.79
C ALA A 469 12.31 26.56 27.64
N GLY A 470 12.41 26.77 28.96
CA GLY A 470 11.65 26.19 30.08
C GLY A 470 10.37 25.42 29.80
N ILE A 471 10.33 24.18 30.30
CA ILE A 471 9.10 23.65 30.90
C ILE A 471 8.99 24.35 32.26
N GLY A 472 8.15 25.38 32.32
CA GLY A 472 7.81 26.03 33.58
C GLY A 472 7.17 25.04 34.54
N VAL A 473 7.84 24.80 35.66
CA VAL A 473 7.20 24.23 36.85
C VAL A 473 6.32 25.33 37.41
N GLY A 474 5.00 25.20 37.25
CA GLY A 474 4.03 26.05 37.92
C GLY A 474 4.04 25.75 39.42
N GLU A 475 4.10 26.82 40.22
CA GLU A 475 3.74 26.79 41.65
C GLU A 475 2.30 26.29 41.87
#